data_AF-A0A7X8CPQ7-F1
#
_entry.id   AF-A0A7X8CPQ7-F1
#
_cell.length_a   1.000
_cell.length_b   1.000
_cell.length_c   1.000
_cell.angle_alpha   90.00
_cell.angle_beta   90.00
_cell.angle_gamma   90.00
#
_symmetry.space_group_name_H-M   'P 1'
#
loop_
_entity.id
_entity.type
_entity.pdbx_description
1 polymer ?
#
loop_
_entity_poly.entity_id
_entity_poly.type
_entity_poly.pdbx_seq_one_letter_code
_entity_poly.pdbx_strand_id
1 'polypeptide(L)'
;KLINQKDSVIKLLANSKTVYDTLTASYNNLAADNDALKARIRSLQAGVANRDKQIKAAEQEKATLNNAIAVKDAKNDSLGRVIASLNNQIAGLNRTIEAGNAENKELADIIKVKNTRILADSLAEVERLSQPKENGFVNLTEITGGIGFAKTHVDYSSRIIGVSNIFGYQINKSFLTGLGVGVYGYNGGILVPLYLDMRYYFKPGSQLSPYVSADGGLQLNPKEFEKTTIFINPTIGLKKKIGEKSWLNFGIGTLTMGRPDGERSTFFTIKGGISIAGKKGPKI
;
A
#
# COMPACT_ATOMS: atom_id res chain seq x y z
N LYS A 1 -80.95 17.38 -142.36
CA LYS A 1 -81.20 16.52 -141.18
C LYS A 1 -79.98 15.64 -140.81
N LEU A 2 -79.27 15.05 -141.80
CA LEU A 2 -78.09 14.19 -141.57
C LEU A 2 -76.82 14.92 -141.04
N ILE A 3 -76.56 16.16 -141.47
CA ILE A 3 -75.38 16.96 -141.06
C ILE A 3 -75.41 17.27 -139.55
N ASN A 4 -76.58 17.61 -138.99
CA ASN A 4 -76.74 17.91 -137.56
C ASN A 4 -76.49 16.68 -136.65
N GLN A 5 -76.66 15.46 -137.15
CA GLN A 5 -76.40 14.23 -136.38
C GLN A 5 -74.89 13.93 -136.30
N LYS A 6 -74.12 14.19 -137.37
CA LYS A 6 -72.66 14.00 -137.42
C LYS A 6 -71.92 14.94 -136.46
N ASP A 7 -72.28 16.22 -136.43
CA ASP A 7 -71.66 17.20 -135.52
C ASP A 7 -71.96 16.89 -134.05
N SER A 8 -73.14 16.34 -133.76
CA SER A 8 -73.51 15.90 -132.41
C SER A 8 -72.66 14.71 -131.96
N VAL A 9 -72.40 13.75 -132.85
CA VAL A 9 -71.53 12.59 -132.59
C VAL A 9 -70.07 13.01 -132.41
N ILE A 10 -69.56 13.96 -133.20
CA ILE A 10 -68.19 14.49 -133.06
C ILE A 10 -68.01 15.22 -131.73
N LYS A 11 -68.99 16.03 -131.30
CA LYS A 11 -68.98 16.68 -129.98
C LYS A 11 -69.03 15.66 -128.83
N LEU A 12 -69.85 14.63 -128.95
CA LEU A 12 -69.91 13.53 -127.98
C LEU A 12 -68.60 12.77 -127.88
N LEU A 13 -67.94 12.49 -129.02
CA LEU A 13 -66.64 11.82 -129.05
C LEU A 13 -65.53 12.69 -128.46
N ALA A 14 -65.50 13.98 -128.77
CA ALA A 14 -64.55 14.93 -128.17
C ALA A 14 -64.75 15.03 -126.65
N ASN A 15 -66.00 15.12 -126.19
CA ASN A 15 -66.32 15.11 -124.76
C ASN A 15 -65.92 13.79 -124.09
N SER A 16 -66.18 12.65 -124.73
CA SER A 16 -65.77 11.34 -124.24
C SER A 16 -64.25 11.20 -124.14
N LYS A 17 -63.50 11.73 -125.11
CA LYS A 17 -62.03 11.78 -125.08
C LYS A 17 -61.52 12.64 -123.93
N THR A 18 -62.10 13.82 -123.72
CA THR A 18 -61.74 14.70 -122.58
C THR A 18 -61.99 14.02 -121.24
N VAL A 19 -63.11 13.31 -121.10
CA VAL A 19 -63.42 12.52 -119.90
C VAL A 19 -62.41 11.39 -119.71
N TYR A 20 -62.04 10.67 -120.77
CA TYR A 20 -61.03 9.62 -120.72
C TYR A 20 -59.65 10.14 -120.34
N ASP A 21 -59.21 11.25 -120.94
CA ASP A 21 -57.92 11.89 -120.65
C ASP A 21 -57.88 12.38 -119.18
N THR A 22 -58.98 12.96 -118.70
CA THR A 22 -59.12 13.38 -117.29
C THR A 22 -59.09 12.18 -116.35
N LEU A 23 -59.81 11.11 -116.66
CA LEU A 23 -59.82 9.88 -115.87
C LEU A 23 -58.44 9.23 -115.83
N THR A 24 -57.72 9.23 -116.95
CA THR A 24 -56.34 8.72 -117.05
C THR A 24 -55.38 9.55 -116.18
N ALA A 25 -55.51 10.88 -116.22
CA ALA A 25 -54.71 11.76 -115.36
C ALA A 25 -55.01 11.54 -113.86
N SER A 26 -56.29 11.41 -113.49
CA SER A 26 -56.70 11.09 -112.12
C SER A 26 -56.17 9.73 -111.67
N TYR A 27 -56.20 8.71 -112.54
CA TYR A 27 -55.64 7.40 -112.26
C TYR A 27 -54.13 7.46 -112.02
N ASN A 28 -53.39 8.16 -112.89
CA ASN A 28 -51.94 8.31 -112.76
C ASN A 28 -51.54 9.05 -111.47
N ASN A 29 -52.27 10.11 -111.11
CA ASN A 29 -52.05 10.84 -109.85
C ASN A 29 -52.33 9.94 -108.63
N LEU A 30 -53.44 9.19 -108.64
CA LEU A 30 -53.79 8.27 -107.56
C LEU A 30 -52.76 7.13 -107.43
N ALA A 31 -52.21 6.63 -108.53
CA ALA A 31 -51.15 5.64 -108.52
C ALA A 31 -49.87 6.20 -107.88
N ALA A 32 -49.47 7.41 -108.23
CA ALA A 32 -48.33 8.09 -107.63
C ALA A 32 -48.52 8.33 -106.11
N ASP A 33 -49.69 8.80 -105.70
CA ASP A 33 -50.05 9.00 -104.29
C ASP A 33 -50.00 7.67 -103.51
N ASN A 34 -50.50 6.58 -104.11
CA ASN A 34 -50.45 5.26 -103.50
C ASN A 34 -49.01 4.78 -103.30
N ASP A 35 -48.13 4.99 -104.27
CA ASP A 35 -46.71 4.62 -104.13
C ASP A 35 -45.97 5.49 -103.10
N ALA A 36 -46.32 6.78 -103.02
CA ALA A 36 -45.82 7.67 -101.96
C ALA A 36 -46.30 7.22 -100.57
N LEU A 37 -47.58 6.83 -100.44
CA LEU A 37 -48.13 6.29 -99.20
C LEU A 37 -47.45 4.98 -98.80
N LYS A 38 -47.21 4.05 -99.75
CA LYS A 38 -46.43 2.83 -99.48
C LYS A 38 -45.02 3.14 -99.00
N ALA A 39 -44.34 4.12 -99.61
CA ALA A 39 -43.00 4.54 -99.17
C ALA A 39 -43.04 5.11 -97.75
N ARG A 40 -44.05 5.92 -97.42
CA ARG A 40 -44.26 6.46 -96.07
C ARG A 40 -44.55 5.34 -95.05
N ILE A 41 -45.36 4.34 -95.41
CA ILE A 41 -45.62 3.17 -94.57
C ILE A 41 -44.31 2.41 -94.27
N ARG A 42 -43.47 2.16 -95.28
CA ARG A 42 -42.17 1.50 -95.08
C ARG A 42 -41.25 2.29 -94.16
N SER A 43 -41.19 3.62 -94.33
CA SER A 43 -40.39 4.50 -93.46
C SER A 43 -40.87 4.47 -92.01
N LEU A 44 -42.20 4.55 -91.80
CA LEU A 44 -42.79 4.44 -90.46
C LEU A 44 -42.52 3.07 -89.83
N GLN A 45 -42.62 1.99 -90.59
CA GLN A 45 -42.30 0.64 -90.13
C GLN A 45 -40.83 0.51 -89.68
N ALA A 46 -39.89 1.09 -90.45
CA ALA A 46 -38.48 1.13 -90.08
C ALA A 46 -38.24 1.97 -88.82
N GLY A 47 -38.94 3.11 -88.68
CA GLY A 47 -38.91 3.96 -87.50
C GLY A 47 -39.42 3.24 -86.24
N VAL A 48 -40.53 2.49 -86.36
CA VAL A 48 -41.06 1.64 -85.28
C VAL A 48 -40.04 0.58 -84.88
N ALA A 49 -39.48 -0.16 -85.85
CA ALA A 49 -38.47 -1.19 -85.57
C ALA A 49 -37.21 -0.62 -84.88
N ASN A 50 -36.79 0.60 -85.22
CA ASN A 50 -35.66 1.27 -84.56
C ASN A 50 -36.00 1.69 -83.12
N ARG A 51 -37.20 2.24 -82.90
CA ARG A 51 -37.68 2.59 -81.55
C ARG A 51 -37.81 1.35 -80.67
N ASP A 52 -38.27 0.22 -81.20
CA ASP A 52 -38.34 -1.05 -80.48
C ASP A 52 -36.95 -1.53 -80.03
N LYS A 53 -35.93 -1.38 -80.88
CA LYS A 53 -34.54 -1.69 -80.49
C LYS A 53 -34.05 -0.78 -79.36
N GLN A 54 -34.32 0.52 -79.44
CA GLN A 54 -33.95 1.48 -78.39
C GLN A 54 -34.66 1.18 -77.06
N ILE A 55 -35.95 0.83 -77.09
CA ILE A 55 -36.72 0.43 -75.90
C ILE A 55 -36.09 -0.81 -75.26
N LYS A 56 -35.79 -1.85 -76.04
CA LYS A 56 -35.14 -3.07 -75.52
C LYS A 56 -33.79 -2.77 -74.89
N ALA A 57 -32.99 -1.90 -75.49
CA ALA A 57 -31.70 -1.50 -74.91
C ALA A 57 -31.88 -0.74 -73.59
N ALA A 58 -32.84 0.20 -73.52
CA ALA A 58 -33.15 0.94 -72.30
C ALA A 58 -33.70 0.02 -71.18
N GLU A 59 -34.50 -0.99 -71.53
CA GLU A 59 -34.99 -2.00 -70.58
C GLU A 59 -33.84 -2.84 -69.99
N GLN A 60 -32.87 -3.23 -70.82
CA GLN A 60 -31.66 -3.93 -70.37
C GLN A 60 -30.78 -3.05 -69.46
N GLU A 61 -30.61 -1.78 -69.81
CA GLU A 61 -29.88 -0.81 -68.99
C GLU A 61 -30.56 -0.61 -67.64
N LYS A 62 -31.89 -0.43 -67.62
CA LYS A 62 -32.69 -0.33 -66.40
C LYS A 62 -32.51 -1.56 -65.50
N ALA A 63 -32.53 -2.77 -66.06
CA ALA A 63 -32.29 -4.00 -65.30
C ALA A 63 -30.89 -4.02 -64.67
N THR A 64 -29.88 -3.57 -65.41
CA THR A 64 -28.49 -3.48 -64.93
C THR A 64 -28.35 -2.47 -63.79
N LEU A 65 -28.95 -1.29 -63.94
CA LEU A 65 -28.96 -0.25 -62.90
C LEU A 65 -29.69 -0.71 -61.63
N ASN A 66 -30.82 -1.39 -61.77
CA ASN A 66 -31.55 -1.94 -60.63
C ASN A 66 -30.70 -2.95 -59.85
N ASN A 67 -29.99 -3.84 -60.54
CA ASN A 67 -29.06 -4.78 -59.90
C ASN A 67 -27.93 -4.05 -59.16
N ALA A 68 -27.36 -2.99 -59.76
CA ALA A 68 -26.31 -2.21 -59.13
C ALA A 68 -26.80 -1.47 -57.86
N ILE A 69 -28.03 -0.97 -57.87
CA ILE A 69 -28.66 -0.35 -56.69
C ILE A 69 -28.85 -1.39 -55.58
N ALA A 70 -29.42 -2.55 -55.90
CA ALA A 70 -29.63 -3.62 -54.91
C ALA A 70 -28.32 -4.07 -54.24
N VAL A 71 -27.23 -4.17 -55.00
CA VAL A 71 -25.90 -4.48 -54.45
C VAL A 71 -25.38 -3.37 -53.53
N LYS A 72 -25.59 -2.09 -53.88
CA LYS A 72 -25.21 -0.96 -53.03
C LYS A 72 -26.02 -0.92 -51.75
N ASP A 73 -27.32 -1.19 -51.81
CA ASP A 73 -28.20 -1.24 -50.64
C ASP A 73 -27.79 -2.36 -49.69
N ALA A 74 -27.53 -3.56 -50.22
CA ALA A 74 -27.02 -4.68 -49.40
C ALA A 74 -25.68 -4.34 -48.72
N LYS A 75 -24.79 -3.60 -49.40
CA LYS A 75 -23.54 -3.11 -48.82
C LYS A 75 -23.77 -2.07 -47.73
N ASN A 76 -24.70 -1.13 -47.95
CA ASN A 76 -25.07 -0.12 -46.96
C ASN A 76 -25.66 -0.77 -45.70
N ASP A 77 -26.52 -1.78 -45.84
CA ASP A 77 -27.06 -2.55 -44.73
C ASP A 77 -25.94 -3.26 -43.96
N SER A 78 -24.98 -3.84 -44.67
CA SER A 78 -23.82 -4.48 -44.05
C SER A 78 -22.96 -3.48 -43.27
N LEU A 79 -22.71 -2.29 -43.82
CA LEU A 79 -21.99 -1.23 -43.14
C LEU A 79 -22.75 -0.73 -41.90
N GLY A 80 -24.08 -0.60 -41.98
CA GLY A 80 -24.93 -0.27 -40.85
C GLY A 80 -24.79 -1.27 -39.70
N ARG A 81 -24.76 -2.57 -40.01
CA ARG A 81 -24.52 -3.63 -39.01
C ARG A 81 -23.13 -3.53 -38.37
N VAL A 82 -22.08 -3.25 -39.16
CA VAL A 82 -20.72 -3.08 -38.64
C VAL A 82 -20.62 -1.87 -37.72
N ILE A 83 -21.22 -0.74 -38.10
CA ILE A 83 -21.27 0.48 -37.28
C ILE A 83 -21.96 0.19 -35.94
N ALA A 84 -23.11 -0.50 -35.96
CA ALA A 84 -23.81 -0.89 -34.73
C ALA A 84 -22.93 -1.79 -33.83
N SER A 85 -22.23 -2.75 -34.41
CA SER A 85 -21.29 -3.62 -33.67
C SER A 85 -20.14 -2.83 -33.04
N LEU A 86 -19.53 -1.92 -33.79
CA LEU A 86 -18.43 -1.08 -33.29
C LEU A 86 -18.91 -0.15 -32.17
N ASN A 87 -20.09 0.44 -32.30
CA ASN A 87 -20.67 1.28 -31.24
C ASN A 87 -20.91 0.49 -29.94
N ASN A 88 -21.38 -0.76 -30.04
CA ASN A 88 -21.53 -1.63 -28.89
C ASN A 88 -20.18 -1.97 -28.22
N GLN A 89 -19.13 -2.21 -29.03
CA GLN A 89 -17.78 -2.43 -28.51
C GLN A 89 -17.22 -1.19 -27.81
N ILE A 90 -17.38 0.00 -28.41
CA ILE A 90 -16.98 1.29 -27.80
C ILE A 90 -17.70 1.49 -26.46
N ALA A 91 -19.01 1.23 -26.40
CA ALA A 91 -19.76 1.32 -25.14
C ALA A 91 -19.25 0.32 -24.10
N GLY A 92 -18.83 -0.88 -24.50
CA GLY A 92 -18.18 -1.85 -23.63
C GLY A 92 -16.85 -1.33 -23.07
N LEU A 93 -15.97 -0.84 -23.94
CA LEU A 93 -14.67 -0.28 -23.56
C LEU A 93 -14.81 0.90 -22.60
N ASN A 94 -15.77 1.80 -22.83
CA ASN A 94 -16.03 2.92 -21.94
C ASN A 94 -16.39 2.47 -20.53
N ARG A 95 -17.24 1.44 -20.37
CA ARG A 95 -17.56 0.87 -19.05
C ARG A 95 -16.32 0.28 -18.37
N THR A 96 -15.45 -0.40 -19.12
CA THR A 96 -14.18 -0.93 -18.57
C THR A 96 -13.25 0.19 -18.10
N ILE A 97 -13.15 1.28 -18.87
CA ILE A 97 -12.34 2.46 -18.48
C ILE A 97 -12.91 3.11 -17.22
N GLU A 98 -14.23 3.28 -17.13
CA GLU A 98 -14.90 3.81 -15.93
C GLU A 98 -14.64 2.95 -14.69
N ALA A 99 -14.76 1.62 -14.83
CA ALA A 99 -14.46 0.68 -13.75
C ALA A 99 -12.99 0.76 -13.29
N GLY A 100 -12.04 0.78 -14.24
CA GLY A 100 -10.62 0.94 -13.91
C GLY A 100 -10.28 2.28 -13.26
N ASN A 101 -10.96 3.37 -13.64
CA ASN A 101 -10.81 4.66 -12.99
C ASN A 101 -11.33 4.65 -11.54
N ALA A 102 -12.44 3.95 -11.28
CA ALA A 102 -12.97 3.77 -9.93
C ALA A 102 -12.01 2.95 -9.05
N GLU A 103 -11.45 1.86 -9.57
CA GLU A 103 -10.46 1.04 -8.86
C GLU A 103 -9.18 1.84 -8.54
N ASN A 104 -8.67 2.61 -9.50
CA ASN A 104 -7.51 3.47 -9.26
C ASN A 104 -7.75 4.51 -8.16
N LYS A 105 -8.96 5.07 -8.07
CA LYS A 105 -9.34 6.00 -7.00
C LYS A 105 -9.34 5.30 -5.65
N GLU A 106 -9.90 4.09 -5.57
CA GLU A 106 -9.91 3.29 -4.35
C GLU A 106 -8.49 2.94 -3.88
N LEU A 107 -7.62 2.52 -4.80
CA LEU A 107 -6.21 2.24 -4.51
C LEU A 107 -5.47 3.48 -3.99
N ALA A 108 -5.73 4.66 -4.56
CA ALA A 108 -5.15 5.93 -4.09
C ALA A 108 -5.59 6.25 -2.65
N ASP A 109 -6.86 6.04 -2.32
CA ASP A 109 -7.39 6.24 -0.97
C ASP A 109 -6.77 5.24 0.03
N ILE A 110 -6.60 3.97 -0.35
CA ILE A 110 -5.92 2.94 0.47
C ILE A 110 -4.47 3.34 0.76
N ILE A 111 -3.73 3.80 -0.25
CA ILE A 111 -2.33 4.23 -0.11
C ILE A 111 -2.25 5.41 0.88
N LYS A 112 -3.16 6.38 0.76
CA LYS A 112 -3.21 7.53 1.67
C LYS A 112 -3.41 7.09 3.12
N VAL A 113 -4.38 6.19 3.37
CA VAL A 113 -4.65 5.66 4.72
C VAL A 113 -3.45 4.90 5.27
N LYS A 114 -2.79 4.05 4.47
CA LYS A 114 -1.60 3.31 4.89
C LYS A 114 -0.44 4.24 5.25
N ASN A 115 -0.18 5.26 4.44
CA ASN A 115 0.88 6.23 4.71
C ASN A 115 0.65 6.98 6.04
N THR A 116 -0.59 7.40 6.32
CA THR A 116 -0.93 8.03 7.61
C THR A 116 -0.68 7.08 8.79
N ARG A 117 -1.05 5.80 8.66
CA ARG A 117 -0.79 4.80 9.70
C ARG A 117 0.70 4.53 9.91
N ILE A 118 1.46 4.35 8.83
CA ILE A 118 2.91 4.14 8.90
C ILE A 118 3.61 5.31 9.62
N LEU A 119 3.22 6.55 9.32
CA LEU A 119 3.76 7.72 10.01
C LEU A 119 3.42 7.72 11.50
N ALA A 120 2.17 7.45 11.86
CA ALA A 120 1.75 7.39 13.26
C ALA A 120 2.47 6.27 14.04
N ASP A 121 2.55 5.08 13.47
CA ASP A 121 3.23 3.93 14.08
C ASP A 121 4.74 4.17 14.21
N SER A 122 5.36 4.80 13.21
CA SER A 122 6.79 5.13 13.26
C SER A 122 7.10 6.18 14.33
N LEU A 123 6.24 7.19 14.48
CA LEU A 123 6.39 8.20 15.55
C LEU A 123 6.24 7.57 16.93
N ALA A 124 5.24 6.70 17.12
CA ALA A 124 5.02 5.99 18.37
C ALA A 124 6.22 5.08 18.72
N GLU A 125 6.80 4.39 17.74
CA GLU A 125 7.96 3.53 17.96
C GLU A 125 9.23 4.34 18.28
N VAL A 126 9.45 5.47 17.60
CA VAL A 126 10.55 6.41 17.94
C VAL A 126 10.39 6.92 19.36
N GLU A 127 9.17 7.32 19.77
CA GLU A 127 8.89 7.75 21.13
C GLU A 127 9.21 6.64 22.14
N ARG A 128 8.74 5.41 21.89
CA ARG A 128 9.00 4.25 22.75
C ARG A 128 10.50 3.94 22.88
N LEU A 129 11.26 4.00 21.79
CA LEU A 129 12.70 3.74 21.79
C LEU A 129 13.52 4.88 22.41
N SER A 130 12.99 6.11 22.40
CA SER A 130 13.65 7.27 23.01
C SER A 130 13.59 7.27 24.53
N GLN A 131 12.63 6.56 25.14
CA GLN A 131 12.49 6.53 26.59
C GLN A 131 13.70 5.83 27.24
N PRO A 132 14.37 6.48 28.24
CA PRO A 132 15.49 5.89 28.93
C PRO A 132 15.10 4.57 29.60
N LYS A 133 15.88 3.52 29.35
CA LYS A 133 15.62 2.22 29.95
C LYS A 133 15.77 2.31 31.47
N GLU A 134 14.74 1.87 32.20
CA GLU A 134 14.65 2.02 33.67
C GLU A 134 15.09 0.78 34.45
N ASN A 135 15.34 -0.32 33.75
CA ASN A 135 15.68 -1.62 34.33
C ASN A 135 16.95 -2.22 33.71
N GLY A 136 17.59 -3.11 34.47
CA GLY A 136 18.72 -3.90 33.98
C GLY A 136 19.86 -4.05 34.98
N PHE A 137 20.94 -4.66 34.52
CA PHE A 137 22.08 -5.01 35.36
C PHE A 137 22.87 -3.79 35.84
N VAL A 138 23.22 -3.78 37.12
CA VAL A 138 24.01 -2.76 37.80
C VAL A 138 25.08 -3.47 38.63
N ASN A 139 26.33 -3.14 38.39
CA ASN A 139 27.43 -3.58 39.23
C ASN A 139 27.69 -2.52 40.31
N LEU A 140 27.84 -2.93 41.56
CA LEU A 140 28.11 -2.01 42.67
C LEU A 140 29.32 -2.50 43.48
N THR A 141 30.40 -1.73 43.46
CA THR A 141 31.59 -2.01 44.27
C THR A 141 31.59 -1.09 45.47
N GLU A 142 31.65 -1.67 46.67
CA GLU A 142 31.57 -0.96 47.95
C GLU A 142 32.81 -1.25 48.81
N ILE A 143 33.27 -0.21 49.51
CA ILE A 143 34.21 -0.28 50.61
C ILE A 143 33.41 -0.07 51.88
N THR A 144 33.59 -0.96 52.86
CA THR A 144 32.96 -0.90 54.17
C THR A 144 34.02 -0.71 55.24
N GLY A 145 33.80 0.25 56.14
CA GLY A 145 34.59 0.42 57.36
C GLY A 145 33.67 0.51 58.55
N GLY A 146 34.08 -0.02 59.71
CA GLY A 146 33.23 0.03 60.88
C GLY A 146 33.94 -0.25 62.21
N ILE A 147 33.28 0.18 63.27
CA ILE A 147 33.73 0.05 64.67
C ILE A 147 32.67 -0.71 65.47
N GLY A 148 33.10 -1.60 66.35
CA GLY A 148 32.22 -2.39 67.20
C GLY A 148 31.62 -1.58 68.35
N PHE A 149 30.37 -1.90 68.72
CA PHE A 149 29.68 -1.23 69.83
C PHE A 149 29.92 -1.84 71.21
N ALA A 150 30.23 -3.14 71.28
CA ALA A 150 30.19 -3.91 72.54
C ALA A 150 31.61 -4.23 73.07
N LYS A 151 31.91 -5.51 73.30
CA LYS A 151 33.22 -6.00 73.77
C LYS A 151 34.26 -5.81 72.67
N THR A 152 35.07 -4.76 72.69
CA THR A 152 36.09 -4.49 71.63
C THR A 152 37.41 -5.26 71.82
N HIS A 153 37.49 -6.10 72.85
CA HIS A 153 38.68 -6.88 73.23
C HIS A 153 38.64 -8.35 72.82
N VAL A 154 37.57 -8.80 72.16
CA VAL A 154 37.43 -10.19 71.68
C VAL A 154 37.56 -10.26 70.16
N ASP A 155 37.90 -11.42 69.64
CA ASP A 155 38.02 -11.60 68.19
C ASP A 155 36.69 -11.34 67.48
N TYR A 156 36.79 -10.72 66.30
CA TYR A 156 35.67 -10.40 65.41
C TYR A 156 34.63 -9.42 66.01
N SER A 157 35.06 -8.47 66.83
CA SER A 157 34.14 -7.51 67.46
C SER A 157 34.63 -6.06 67.48
N SER A 158 35.91 -5.80 67.22
CA SER A 158 36.49 -4.47 67.44
C SER A 158 36.32 -3.56 66.23
N ARG A 159 36.74 -4.05 65.06
CA ARG A 159 36.83 -3.26 63.83
C ARG A 159 36.57 -4.15 62.62
N ILE A 160 36.04 -3.54 61.57
CA ILE A 160 35.84 -4.15 60.26
C ILE A 160 36.35 -3.19 59.19
N ILE A 161 37.08 -3.73 58.23
CA ILE A 161 37.35 -3.08 56.95
C ILE A 161 37.16 -4.10 55.83
N GLY A 162 36.54 -3.71 54.73
CA GLY A 162 36.21 -4.67 53.70
C GLY A 162 35.92 -4.05 52.34
N VAL A 163 36.04 -4.88 51.32
CA VAL A 163 35.61 -4.55 49.95
C VAL A 163 34.64 -5.63 49.51
N SER A 164 33.53 -5.22 48.93
CA SER A 164 32.53 -6.11 48.35
C SER A 164 32.11 -5.63 46.98
N ASN A 165 31.59 -6.57 46.20
CA ASN A 165 30.98 -6.32 44.92
C ASN A 165 29.60 -6.96 44.89
N ILE A 166 28.62 -6.21 44.38
CA ILE A 166 27.22 -6.59 44.28
C ILE A 166 26.85 -6.65 42.80
N PHE A 167 26.48 -7.85 42.35
CA PHE A 167 25.92 -8.11 41.04
C PHE A 167 24.40 -7.88 41.12
N GLY A 168 24.00 -6.64 40.84
CA GLY A 168 22.63 -6.17 41.00
C GLY A 168 21.80 -6.17 39.73
N TYR A 169 20.49 -6.29 39.89
CA TYR A 169 19.49 -6.05 38.87
C TYR A 169 18.50 -5.00 39.37
N GLN A 170 18.44 -3.88 38.65
CA GLN A 170 17.44 -2.84 38.89
C GLN A 170 16.11 -3.27 38.27
N ILE A 171 15.12 -3.54 39.12
CA ILE A 171 13.79 -4.00 38.70
C ILE A 171 12.98 -2.82 38.15
N ASN A 172 13.03 -1.69 38.85
CA ASN A 172 12.40 -0.43 38.45
C ASN A 172 13.22 0.75 38.98
N LYS A 173 12.77 1.99 38.74
CA LYS A 173 13.45 3.22 39.21
C LYS A 173 13.79 3.22 40.70
N SER A 174 12.94 2.63 41.54
CA SER A 174 13.05 2.68 43.00
C SER A 174 13.73 1.46 43.59
N PHE A 175 13.72 0.31 42.94
CA PHE A 175 14.13 -0.96 43.55
C PHE A 175 15.30 -1.62 42.82
N LEU A 176 16.35 -1.92 43.59
CA LEU A 176 17.51 -2.69 43.17
C LEU A 176 17.69 -3.86 44.12
N THR A 177 18.02 -5.03 43.58
CA THR A 177 18.41 -6.18 44.37
C THR A 177 19.57 -6.91 43.70
N GLY A 178 20.41 -7.59 44.46
CA GLY A 178 21.57 -8.25 43.91
C GLY A 178 22.22 -9.23 44.86
N LEU A 179 23.15 -10.02 44.31
CA LEU A 179 24.00 -10.90 45.10
C LEU A 179 25.35 -10.20 45.35
N GLY A 180 25.72 -10.10 46.61
CA GLY A 180 26.96 -9.52 47.08
C GLY A 180 27.97 -10.57 47.49
N VAL A 181 29.24 -10.35 47.15
CA VAL A 181 30.38 -11.12 47.62
C VAL A 181 31.55 -10.19 47.95
N GLY A 182 32.38 -10.53 48.93
CA GLY A 182 33.49 -9.66 49.29
C GLY A 182 34.53 -10.31 50.19
N VAL A 183 35.40 -9.47 50.75
CA VAL A 183 36.43 -9.86 51.72
C VAL A 183 36.45 -8.82 52.84
N TYR A 184 36.14 -9.26 54.06
CA TYR A 184 36.09 -8.42 55.26
C TYR A 184 37.18 -8.83 56.23
N GLY A 185 38.08 -7.89 56.56
CA GLY A 185 39.09 -8.03 57.59
C GLY A 185 38.56 -7.56 58.94
N TYR A 186 38.66 -8.44 59.93
CA TYR A 186 38.34 -8.20 61.33
C TYR A 186 39.60 -8.31 62.19
N ASN A 187 39.50 -7.89 63.45
CA ASN A 187 40.60 -8.05 64.42
C ASN A 187 40.96 -9.51 64.73
N GLY A 188 40.09 -10.47 64.42
CA GLY A 188 40.32 -11.91 64.61
C GLY A 188 40.62 -12.71 63.34
N GLY A 189 40.60 -12.07 62.16
CA GLY A 189 40.81 -12.76 60.88
C GLY A 189 39.96 -12.23 59.73
N ILE A 190 39.96 -12.97 58.61
CA ILE A 190 39.26 -12.60 57.38
C ILE A 190 38.00 -13.45 57.25
N LEU A 191 36.89 -12.81 56.88
CA LEU A 191 35.65 -13.48 56.53
C LEU A 191 35.18 -13.05 55.13
N VAL A 192 34.55 -13.97 54.41
CA VAL A 192 34.03 -13.75 53.06
C VAL A 192 32.51 -13.67 53.13
N PRO A 193 31.90 -12.48 53.05
CA PRO A 193 30.46 -12.36 52.99
C PRO A 193 29.92 -12.85 51.64
N LEU A 194 28.81 -13.59 51.69
CA LEU A 194 27.95 -13.93 50.55
C LEU A 194 26.52 -13.59 50.94
N TYR A 195 25.90 -12.63 50.24
CA TYR A 195 24.67 -12.01 50.72
C TYR A 195 23.73 -11.56 49.61
N LEU A 196 22.48 -11.33 49.99
CA LEU A 196 21.49 -10.62 49.19
C LEU A 196 21.47 -9.15 49.63
N ASP A 197 21.62 -8.22 48.68
CA ASP A 197 21.35 -6.79 48.85
C ASP A 197 19.95 -6.49 48.32
N MET A 198 19.18 -5.77 49.12
CA MET A 198 17.90 -5.18 48.72
C MET A 198 17.95 -3.69 49.02
N ARG A 199 17.66 -2.85 48.02
CA ARG A 199 17.79 -1.40 48.10
C ARG A 199 16.59 -0.68 47.51
N TYR A 200 16.06 0.28 48.25
CA TYR A 200 14.95 1.13 47.85
C TYR A 200 15.36 2.61 47.80
N TYR A 201 15.08 3.29 46.69
CA TYR A 201 15.34 4.70 46.44
C TYR A 201 14.05 5.52 46.52
N PHE A 202 14.00 6.53 47.39
CA PHE A 202 12.78 7.33 47.63
C PHE A 202 12.48 8.40 46.56
N LYS A 203 13.51 8.91 45.89
CA LYS A 203 13.40 9.94 44.84
C LYS A 203 14.26 9.55 43.64
N PRO A 204 13.87 8.50 42.89
CA PRO A 204 14.70 8.01 41.82
C PRO A 204 14.73 9.00 40.65
N GLY A 205 15.93 9.24 40.10
CA GLY A 205 16.15 10.20 39.01
C GLY A 205 16.51 11.62 39.46
N SER A 206 16.43 11.93 40.75
CA SER A 206 17.05 13.14 41.30
C SER A 206 18.58 13.03 41.27
N GLN A 207 19.28 14.16 41.15
CA GLN A 207 20.77 14.21 41.21
C GLN A 207 21.32 13.59 42.51
N LEU A 208 20.53 13.66 43.59
CA LEU A 208 20.77 13.05 44.88
C LEU A 208 19.51 12.28 45.32
N SER A 209 19.61 10.96 45.45
CA SER A 209 18.51 10.08 45.84
C SER A 209 18.79 9.42 47.19
N PRO A 210 18.01 9.70 48.24
CA PRO A 210 18.04 8.93 49.46
C PRO A 210 17.65 7.47 49.23
N TYR A 211 18.30 6.57 49.95
CA TYR A 211 18.00 5.15 49.91
C TYR A 211 18.03 4.51 51.29
N VAL A 212 17.31 3.40 51.39
CA VAL A 212 17.44 2.39 52.45
C VAL A 212 17.90 1.10 51.80
N SER A 213 18.76 0.34 52.46
CA SER A 213 19.11 -1.00 52.04
C SER A 213 19.23 -1.94 53.22
N ALA A 214 19.17 -3.24 52.94
CA ALA A 214 19.47 -4.29 53.90
C ALA A 214 20.27 -5.38 53.21
N ASP A 215 21.45 -5.66 53.75
CA ASP A 215 22.25 -6.80 53.34
C ASP A 215 21.96 -7.93 54.32
N GLY A 216 21.67 -9.14 53.80
CA GLY A 216 21.47 -10.32 54.64
C GLY A 216 22.13 -11.52 54.01
N GLY A 217 22.92 -12.26 54.78
CA GLY A 217 23.62 -13.41 54.22
C GLY A 217 24.53 -14.15 55.19
N LEU A 218 25.43 -14.91 54.59
CA LEU A 218 26.43 -15.74 55.24
C LEU A 218 27.76 -15.02 55.27
N GLN A 219 28.54 -15.31 56.30
CA GLN A 219 29.89 -14.83 56.47
C GLN A 219 30.80 -16.05 56.64
N LEU A 220 31.42 -16.43 55.53
CA LEU A 220 32.20 -17.65 55.41
C LEU A 220 33.58 -17.45 56.03
N ASN A 221 34.03 -18.40 56.85
CA ASN A 221 35.39 -18.44 57.35
C ASN A 221 36.20 -19.45 56.51
N PRO A 222 37.11 -19.01 55.63
CA PRO A 222 37.84 -19.91 54.74
C PRO A 222 38.84 -20.82 55.47
N LYS A 223 39.22 -20.49 56.71
CA LYS A 223 40.08 -21.33 57.55
C LYS A 223 39.30 -22.42 58.27
N GLU A 224 38.05 -22.13 58.63
CA GLU A 224 37.19 -22.99 59.44
C GLU A 224 35.74 -22.85 58.97
N PHE A 225 35.37 -23.54 57.89
CA PHE A 225 34.04 -23.41 57.26
C PHE A 225 32.87 -23.74 58.21
N GLU A 226 33.08 -24.60 59.20
CA GLU A 226 32.10 -24.93 60.24
C GLU A 226 31.71 -23.73 61.12
N LYS A 227 32.57 -22.70 61.17
CA LYS A 227 32.32 -21.45 61.90
C LYS A 227 31.71 -20.36 61.02
N THR A 228 30.98 -20.74 59.98
CA THR A 228 30.21 -19.80 59.16
C THR A 228 29.09 -19.17 59.99
N THR A 229 28.94 -17.86 59.88
CA THR A 229 27.93 -17.12 60.63
C THR A 229 26.95 -16.40 59.72
N ILE A 230 25.81 -16.00 60.27
CA ILE A 230 24.84 -15.14 59.57
C ILE A 230 25.05 -13.69 59.95
N PHE A 231 24.74 -12.79 59.03
CA PHE A 231 24.73 -11.36 59.31
C PHE A 231 23.55 -10.65 58.66
N ILE A 232 23.22 -9.49 59.23
CA ILE A 232 22.32 -8.51 58.65
C ILE A 232 22.93 -7.11 58.80
N ASN A 233 22.78 -6.27 57.77
CA ASN A 233 23.26 -4.90 57.80
C ASN A 233 22.23 -3.95 57.17
N PRO A 234 21.23 -3.46 57.94
CA PRO A 234 20.39 -2.36 57.49
C PRO A 234 21.23 -1.09 57.37
N THR A 235 21.02 -0.35 56.27
CA THR A 235 21.79 0.83 55.90
C THR A 235 20.82 1.92 55.42
N ILE A 236 21.09 3.16 55.80
CA ILE A 236 20.49 4.35 55.19
C ILE A 236 21.58 5.12 54.46
N GLY A 237 21.26 5.73 53.32
CA GLY A 237 22.29 6.38 52.53
C GLY A 237 21.78 7.32 51.45
N LEU A 238 22.74 7.84 50.69
CA LEU A 238 22.55 8.75 49.59
C LEU A 238 23.25 8.21 48.34
N LYS A 239 22.53 8.23 47.22
CA LYS A 239 23.06 7.94 45.87
C LYS A 239 23.17 9.24 45.09
N LYS A 240 24.34 9.55 44.55
CA LYS A 240 24.60 10.74 43.73
C LYS A 240 24.99 10.34 42.31
N LYS A 241 24.33 10.93 41.31
CA LYS A 241 24.70 10.73 39.90
C LYS A 241 26.01 11.44 39.57
N ILE A 242 26.95 10.71 38.94
CA ILE A 242 28.27 11.24 38.54
C ILE A 242 28.54 11.10 37.04
N GLY A 243 27.74 10.32 36.31
CA GLY A 243 27.78 10.19 34.85
C GLY A 243 26.46 9.65 34.32
N GLU A 244 26.39 9.32 33.03
CA GLU A 244 25.16 8.79 32.42
C GLU A 244 24.72 7.42 32.98
N LYS A 245 25.69 6.63 33.45
CA LYS A 245 25.51 5.24 33.92
C LYS A 245 26.26 4.94 35.21
N SER A 246 26.73 5.97 35.91
CA SER A 246 27.57 5.83 37.08
C SER A 246 27.04 6.68 38.21
N TRP A 247 26.98 6.09 39.41
CA TRP A 247 26.54 6.75 40.63
C TRP A 247 27.49 6.45 41.78
N LEU A 248 27.69 7.44 42.64
CA LEU A 248 28.36 7.28 43.92
C LEU A 248 27.32 6.95 44.99
N ASN A 249 27.61 5.99 45.85
CA ASN A 249 26.76 5.57 46.94
C ASN A 249 27.53 5.80 48.24
N PHE A 250 26.87 6.45 49.19
CA PHE A 250 27.37 6.60 50.55
C PHE A 250 26.28 6.15 51.51
N GLY A 251 26.62 5.42 52.56
CA GLY A 251 25.65 4.90 53.51
C GLY A 251 26.24 4.69 54.89
N ILE A 252 25.37 4.74 55.88
CA ILE A 252 25.68 4.37 57.27
C ILE A 252 24.72 3.26 57.68
N GLY A 253 25.23 2.26 58.40
CA GLY A 253 24.46 1.07 58.73
C GLY A 253 24.91 0.38 60.00
N THR A 254 24.15 -0.61 60.43
CA THR A 254 24.41 -1.38 61.65
C THR A 254 24.59 -2.86 61.35
N LEU A 255 25.82 -3.26 61.06
CA LEU A 255 26.13 -4.67 60.81
C LEU A 255 25.99 -5.44 62.12
N THR A 256 25.09 -6.42 62.14
CA THR A 256 24.96 -7.39 63.23
C THR A 256 25.25 -8.78 62.68
N MET A 257 26.15 -9.51 63.34
CA MET A 257 26.55 -10.85 62.92
C MET A 257 26.68 -11.79 64.12
N GLY A 258 26.49 -13.08 63.88
CA GLY A 258 26.99 -14.10 64.77
C GLY A 258 28.52 -14.12 64.74
N ARG A 259 29.16 -14.35 65.88
CA ARG A 259 30.59 -14.60 65.97
C ARG A 259 30.87 -16.10 65.90
N PRO A 260 32.05 -16.50 65.40
CA PRO A 260 32.51 -17.90 65.38
C PRO A 260 32.47 -18.63 66.74
N ASP A 261 32.45 -17.89 67.86
CA ASP A 261 32.37 -18.42 69.22
C ASP A 261 30.94 -18.46 69.80
N GLY A 262 29.92 -18.16 68.98
CA GLY A 262 28.51 -18.27 69.34
C GLY A 262 27.87 -17.02 69.95
N GLU A 263 28.64 -15.97 70.27
CA GLU A 263 28.07 -14.69 70.70
C GLU A 263 27.72 -13.78 69.51
N ARG A 264 27.05 -12.66 69.76
CA ARG A 264 26.71 -11.65 68.74
C ARG A 264 27.71 -10.50 68.75
N SER A 265 28.02 -9.94 67.59
CA SER A 265 28.70 -8.65 67.47
C SER A 265 27.94 -7.69 66.58
N THR A 266 27.96 -6.42 66.97
CA THR A 266 27.31 -5.34 66.24
C THR A 266 28.32 -4.21 66.01
N PHE A 267 28.34 -3.70 64.79
CA PHE A 267 29.24 -2.65 64.33
C PHE A 267 28.43 -1.47 63.80
N PHE A 268 28.89 -0.26 64.09
CA PHE A 268 28.55 0.90 63.28
C PHE A 268 29.39 0.84 62.01
N THR A 269 28.74 0.91 60.85
CA THR A 269 29.41 0.81 59.56
C THR A 269 29.17 2.03 58.70
N ILE A 270 30.20 2.42 57.97
CA ILE A 270 30.17 3.41 56.90
C ILE A 270 30.50 2.66 55.62
N LYS A 271 29.70 2.88 54.58
CA LYS A 271 29.86 2.30 53.26
C LYS A 271 30.03 3.40 52.22
N GLY A 272 31.02 3.25 51.36
CA GLY A 272 31.22 4.09 50.18
C GLY A 272 31.41 3.22 48.96
N GLY A 273 30.72 3.49 47.87
CA GLY A 273 30.83 2.67 46.67
C GLY A 273 30.43 3.35 45.39
N ILE A 274 30.80 2.73 44.28
CA ILE A 274 30.43 3.17 42.93
C ILE A 274 29.54 2.11 42.29
N SER A 275 28.38 2.54 41.79
CA SER A 275 27.51 1.71 40.96
C SER A 275 27.64 2.09 39.50
N ILE A 276 27.73 1.09 38.62
CA ILE A 276 27.85 1.24 37.17
C ILE A 276 26.80 0.36 36.50
N ALA A 277 25.93 0.97 35.68
CA ALA A 277 24.95 0.23 34.90
C ALA A 277 25.60 -0.42 33.67
N GLY A 278 25.20 -1.66 33.37
CA GLY A 278 25.69 -2.40 32.20
C GLY A 278 25.31 -1.75 30.86
N LYS A 279 25.80 -2.31 29.75
CA LYS A 279 25.51 -1.80 28.38
C LYS A 279 24.01 -1.70 28.10
N LYS A 280 23.23 -2.69 28.54
CA LYS A 280 21.76 -2.73 28.47
C LYS A 280 21.07 -2.38 29.81
N GLY A 281 21.82 -1.79 30.74
CA GLY A 281 21.36 -1.37 32.06
C GLY A 281 20.73 0.03 32.07
N PRO A 282 20.22 0.47 33.23
CA PRO A 282 19.45 1.69 33.33
C PRO A 282 20.26 2.94 32.98
N LYS A 283 19.62 3.89 32.31
CA LYS A 283 20.13 5.26 32.10
C LYS A 283 19.18 6.18 32.84
N ILE A 284 19.61 6.71 34.00
CA ILE A 284 18.80 7.57 34.86
C ILE A 284 19.55 8.86 35.09
#